data_AF-A0A191HYG7-F1
#
_entry.id   AF-A0A191HYG7-F1
#
_cell.length_a   1.000
_cell.length_b   1.000
_cell.length_c   1.000
_cell.angle_alpha   90.00
_cell.angle_beta   90.00
_cell.angle_gamma   90.00
#
_symmetry.space_group_name_H-M   'P 1'
#
loop_
_entity.id
_entity.type
_entity.pdbx_description
1 polymer ?
#
loop_
_entity_poly.entity_id
_entity_poly.type
_entity_poly.pdbx_seq_one_letter_code
_entity_poly.pdbx_strand_id
1 'polypeptide(L)'
;MKNEKSKTYNNFDTVVQSNSIIKATHNLTRNELLTFKKLISMVDTKNANRKIYFTKAELVEYLFPQIKGKGVDTCNEYYLRAKNYCKKLMDIILEFNTKERTTCIAFCSKLTWENYQNLVELFFTPDIMPYICEMKKNFTTYQIGMIQKIRSAYATRIYEYCKMHLHKRKWVWVENLNEFKKMLGAEKKYKNRFNQFNVAILKKSVTEINEKTDIAVSYKKLRNGKNIDRIEFTVKKSLNYIPK
;
A
#
# COMPACT_ATOMS: atom_id res chain seq x y z
N MET A 1 -21.20 0.04 -38.37
CA MET A 1 -20.19 0.64 -37.47
C MET A 1 -20.32 -0.02 -36.11
N LYS A 2 -19.26 -0.70 -35.65
CA LYS A 2 -19.29 -1.51 -34.42
C LYS A 2 -19.32 -0.61 -33.18
N ASN A 3 -20.25 -0.90 -32.27
CA ASN A 3 -20.42 -0.28 -30.95
C ASN A 3 -19.11 -0.25 -30.16
N GLU A 4 -18.53 0.92 -29.95
CA GLU A 4 -17.56 1.15 -28.89
C GLU A 4 -18.30 1.11 -27.55
N LYS A 5 -18.16 -0.02 -26.83
CA LYS A 5 -18.58 -0.13 -25.43
C LYS A 5 -17.91 1.01 -24.64
N SER A 6 -18.72 1.83 -23.98
CA SER A 6 -18.26 2.85 -23.04
C SER A 6 -17.32 2.22 -22.01
N LYS A 7 -16.05 2.61 -22.02
CA LYS A 7 -15.07 2.19 -21.00
C LYS A 7 -15.46 2.90 -19.70
N THR A 8 -16.09 2.19 -18.77
CA THR A 8 -16.36 2.68 -17.42
C THR A 8 -15.04 2.81 -16.65
N TYR A 9 -14.74 4.01 -16.16
CA TYR A 9 -13.58 4.28 -15.32
C TYR A 9 -13.90 3.95 -13.86
N ASN A 10 -13.08 3.12 -13.21
CA ASN A 10 -13.29 2.69 -11.83
C ASN A 10 -12.68 3.72 -10.87
N ASN A 11 -13.48 4.67 -10.36
CA ASN A 11 -13.02 5.56 -9.29
C ASN A 11 -13.47 5.05 -7.92
N PHE A 12 -12.66 4.16 -7.34
CA PHE A 12 -12.87 3.68 -5.97
C PHE A 12 -11.80 4.26 -5.05
N ASP A 13 -12.26 4.89 -3.96
CA ASP A 13 -11.40 5.46 -2.92
C ASP A 13 -11.03 4.46 -1.82
N THR A 14 -11.54 3.23 -1.89
CA THR A 14 -11.29 2.20 -0.88
C THR A 14 -10.32 1.15 -1.41
N VAL A 15 -9.24 0.90 -0.68
CA VAL A 15 -8.37 -0.25 -0.93
C VAL A 15 -8.97 -1.46 -0.22
N VAL A 16 -9.10 -2.57 -0.95
CA VAL A 16 -9.47 -3.87 -0.42
C VAL A 16 -8.35 -4.85 -0.74
N GLN A 17 -7.73 -5.43 0.28
CA GLN A 17 -6.63 -6.38 0.07
C GLN A 17 -6.53 -7.38 1.21
N SER A 18 -5.94 -8.53 0.92
CA SER A 18 -5.69 -9.56 1.90
C SER A 18 -4.63 -9.12 2.92
N ASN A 19 -4.74 -9.67 4.12
CA ASN A 19 -3.75 -9.49 5.18
C ASN A 19 -2.39 -10.07 4.79
N SER A 20 -2.37 -11.04 3.88
CA SER A 20 -1.14 -11.61 3.35
C SER A 20 -0.38 -10.62 2.48
N ILE A 21 -1.06 -9.80 1.66
CA ILE A 21 -0.41 -8.72 0.90
C ILE A 21 0.20 -7.66 1.84
N ILE A 22 -0.54 -7.27 2.89
CA ILE A 22 -0.02 -6.29 3.87
C ILE A 22 1.27 -6.79 4.53
N LYS A 23 1.34 -8.10 4.82
CA LYS A 23 2.49 -8.74 5.45
C LYS A 23 3.63 -9.08 4.49
N ALA A 24 3.37 -9.17 3.18
CA ALA A 24 4.37 -9.55 2.18
C ALA A 24 5.53 -8.55 2.14
N THR A 25 6.75 -9.04 2.24
CA THR A 25 7.95 -8.20 2.21
C THR A 25 8.17 -7.60 0.81
N HIS A 26 8.42 -6.30 0.74
CA HIS A 26 8.81 -5.60 -0.49
C HIS A 26 9.55 -4.30 -0.17
N ASN A 27 10.38 -3.83 -1.11
CA ASN A 27 11.22 -2.62 -0.95
C ASN A 27 10.75 -1.44 -1.79
N LEU A 28 9.44 -1.35 -2.07
CA LEU A 28 8.84 -0.24 -2.79
C LEU A 28 9.11 1.11 -2.12
N THR A 29 9.53 2.08 -2.92
CA THR A 29 9.54 3.49 -2.54
C THR A 29 8.13 4.00 -2.28
N ARG A 30 8.00 5.19 -1.70
CA ARG A 30 6.69 5.79 -1.39
C ARG A 30 5.76 5.80 -2.61
N ASN A 31 6.21 6.33 -3.74
CA ASN A 31 5.33 6.49 -4.91
C ASN A 31 5.06 5.16 -5.63
N GLU A 32 6.00 4.22 -5.61
CA GLU A 32 5.75 2.85 -6.10
C GLU A 32 4.69 2.15 -5.24
N LEU A 33 4.78 2.29 -3.91
CA LEU A 33 3.78 1.76 -2.99
C LEU A 33 2.40 2.43 -3.18
N LEU A 34 2.35 3.75 -3.32
CA LEU A 34 1.10 4.45 -3.61
C LEU A 34 0.51 4.02 -4.96
N THR A 35 1.33 3.85 -5.98
CA THR A 35 0.89 3.32 -7.29
C THR A 35 0.30 1.93 -7.10
N PHE A 36 1.01 1.03 -6.42
CA PHE A 36 0.54 -0.33 -6.13
C PHE A 36 -0.83 -0.33 -5.43
N LYS A 37 -1.00 0.49 -4.39
CA LYS A 37 -2.28 0.56 -3.65
C LYS A 37 -3.40 1.24 -4.43
N LYS A 38 -3.10 2.25 -5.25
CA LYS A 38 -4.10 2.91 -6.11
C LYS A 38 -4.61 1.96 -7.18
N LEU A 39 -3.74 1.14 -7.77
CA LEU A 39 -4.17 0.10 -8.71
C LEU A 39 -5.08 -0.95 -8.04
N ILE A 40 -4.74 -1.38 -6.82
CA ILE A 40 -5.62 -2.27 -6.04
C ILE A 40 -6.96 -1.59 -5.75
N SER A 41 -6.98 -0.29 -5.43
CA SER A 41 -8.23 0.41 -5.16
C SER A 41 -9.16 0.41 -6.39
N MET A 42 -8.62 0.49 -7.60
CA MET A 42 -9.38 0.49 -8.86
C MET A 42 -10.08 -0.84 -9.21
N VAL A 43 -9.86 -1.89 -8.41
CA VAL A 43 -10.50 -3.19 -8.63
C VAL A 43 -11.92 -3.16 -8.08
N ASP A 44 -12.91 -3.41 -8.93
CA ASP A 44 -14.29 -3.65 -8.49
C ASP A 44 -14.34 -5.02 -7.81
N THR A 45 -14.43 -5.03 -6.49
CA THR A 45 -14.47 -6.27 -5.70
C THR A 45 -15.79 -7.02 -5.82
N LYS A 46 -16.88 -6.38 -6.28
CA LYS A 46 -18.18 -7.01 -6.49
C LYS A 46 -18.24 -7.69 -7.87
N ASN A 47 -17.67 -7.05 -8.88
CA ASN A 47 -17.57 -7.57 -10.24
C ASN A 47 -16.10 -7.76 -10.62
N ALA A 48 -15.43 -8.67 -9.91
CA ALA A 48 -13.99 -8.89 -10.02
C ALA A 48 -13.56 -9.11 -11.47
N ASN A 49 -12.93 -8.09 -12.05
CA ASN A 49 -12.30 -8.15 -13.36
C ASN A 49 -10.80 -7.97 -13.16
N ARG A 50 -10.02 -8.89 -13.72
CA ARG A 50 -8.55 -8.79 -13.72
C ARG A 50 -8.03 -7.61 -14.52
N LYS A 51 -8.90 -6.96 -15.29
CA LYS A 51 -8.61 -5.81 -16.13
C LYS A 51 -9.16 -4.55 -15.49
N ILE A 52 -8.32 -3.53 -15.39
CA ILE A 52 -8.73 -2.18 -15.00
C ILE A 52 -8.35 -1.15 -16.05
N TYR A 53 -9.13 -0.07 -16.07
CA TYR A 53 -8.90 1.12 -16.88
C TYR A 53 -8.85 2.34 -15.97
N PHE A 54 -7.88 3.20 -16.21
CA PHE A 54 -7.77 4.47 -15.50
C PHE A 54 -7.11 5.51 -16.40
N THR A 55 -7.28 6.78 -16.03
CA THR A 55 -6.66 7.87 -16.78
C THR A 55 -5.25 8.14 -16.27
N LYS A 56 -4.36 8.62 -17.15
CA LYS A 56 -3.03 9.04 -16.74
C LYS A 56 -3.13 10.19 -15.74
N ALA A 57 -4.04 11.13 -16.01
CA ALA A 57 -4.32 12.29 -15.16
C ALA A 57 -4.71 11.87 -13.74
N GLU A 58 -5.65 10.95 -13.58
CA GLU A 58 -6.09 10.47 -12.27
C GLU A 58 -4.94 9.87 -11.45
N LEU A 59 -4.11 9.01 -12.07
CA LEU A 59 -2.97 8.42 -11.37
C LEU A 59 -1.94 9.50 -10.98
N VAL A 60 -1.64 10.43 -11.89
CA VAL A 60 -0.67 11.49 -11.64
C VAL A 60 -1.15 12.47 -10.56
N GLU A 61 -2.41 12.90 -10.60
CA GLU A 61 -3.00 13.75 -9.56
C GLU A 61 -2.98 13.06 -8.19
N TYR A 62 -3.24 11.76 -8.15
CA TYR A 62 -3.13 10.97 -6.93
C TYR A 62 -1.69 10.91 -6.39
N LEU A 63 -0.71 10.62 -7.25
CA LEU A 63 0.69 10.48 -6.82
C LEU A 63 1.34 11.83 -6.47
N PHE A 64 0.93 12.90 -7.16
CA PHE A 64 1.58 14.20 -7.16
C PHE A 64 0.57 15.35 -7.01
N PRO A 65 -0.19 15.44 -5.91
CA PRO A 65 -1.25 16.45 -5.75
C PRO A 65 -0.76 17.89 -5.89
N GLN A 66 0.54 18.15 -5.63
CA GLN A 66 1.18 19.45 -5.80
C GLN A 66 1.29 19.94 -7.25
N ILE A 67 0.93 19.14 -8.25
CA ILE A 67 1.03 19.52 -9.67
C ILE A 67 -0.30 19.98 -10.26
N LYS A 68 -1.40 19.90 -9.50
CA LYS A 68 -2.71 20.34 -9.96
C LYS A 68 -2.64 21.81 -10.40
N GLY A 69 -3.05 22.09 -11.64
CA GLY A 69 -2.99 23.43 -12.24
C GLY A 69 -1.63 23.84 -12.83
N LYS A 70 -0.65 22.92 -12.97
CA LYS A 70 0.62 23.19 -13.64
C LYS A 70 0.55 22.97 -15.16
N GLY A 71 1.49 23.56 -15.90
CA GLY A 71 1.57 23.50 -17.36
C GLY A 71 1.92 22.11 -17.94
N VAL A 72 1.74 21.97 -19.26
CA VAL A 72 1.78 20.69 -20.00
C VAL A 72 3.13 19.96 -19.88
N ASP A 73 4.26 20.66 -19.98
CA ASP A 73 5.59 20.01 -19.91
C ASP A 73 5.85 19.38 -18.55
N THR A 74 5.44 20.07 -17.49
CA THR A 74 5.49 19.52 -16.12
C THR A 74 4.65 18.25 -16.07
N CYS A 75 3.43 18.26 -16.61
CA CYS A 75 2.56 17.09 -16.65
C CYS A 75 3.20 15.91 -17.41
N ASN A 76 3.90 16.15 -18.53
CA ASN A 76 4.59 15.10 -19.29
C ASN A 76 5.67 14.37 -18.48
N GLU A 77 6.47 15.10 -17.71
CA GLU A 77 7.47 14.50 -16.83
C GLU A 77 6.82 13.58 -15.77
N TYR A 78 5.72 14.03 -15.15
CA TYR A 78 5.00 13.25 -14.15
C TYR A 78 4.27 12.04 -14.75
N TYR A 79 3.77 12.15 -15.99
CA TYR A 79 3.25 11.01 -16.73
C TYR A 79 4.33 9.95 -16.97
N LEU A 80 5.55 10.36 -17.35
CA LEU A 80 6.67 9.43 -17.52
C LEU A 80 7.06 8.76 -16.20
N ARG A 81 7.11 9.52 -15.09
CA ARG A 81 7.35 8.97 -13.74
C ARG A 81 6.28 7.94 -13.34
N ALA A 82 5.00 8.26 -13.53
CA ALA A 82 3.90 7.35 -13.23
C ALA A 82 3.94 6.08 -14.09
N LYS A 83 4.25 6.21 -15.39
CA LYS A 83 4.48 5.08 -16.30
C LYS A 83 5.61 4.18 -15.80
N ASN A 84 6.72 4.76 -15.35
CA ASN A 84 7.86 4.01 -14.83
C ASN A 84 7.54 3.28 -13.51
N TYR A 85 6.74 3.87 -12.63
CA TYR A 85 6.25 3.14 -11.45
C TYR A 85 5.40 1.95 -11.87
N CYS A 86 4.42 2.13 -12.77
CA CYS A 86 3.59 1.03 -13.25
C CYS A 86 4.42 -0.10 -13.91
N LYS A 87 5.44 0.26 -14.71
CA LYS A 87 6.37 -0.71 -15.31
C LYS A 87 7.10 -1.52 -14.24
N LYS A 88 7.68 -0.86 -13.24
CA LYS A 88 8.35 -1.53 -12.12
C LYS A 88 7.42 -2.47 -11.35
N LEU A 89 6.13 -2.17 -11.26
CA LEU A 89 5.16 -3.06 -10.62
C LEU A 89 4.96 -4.38 -11.39
N MET A 90 5.28 -4.43 -12.69
CA MET A 90 5.25 -5.70 -13.44
C MET A 90 6.37 -6.64 -12.99
N ASP A 91 7.50 -6.11 -12.53
CA ASP A 91 8.64 -6.88 -12.04
C ASP A 91 8.47 -7.31 -10.56
N ILE A 92 7.36 -6.92 -9.92
CA ILE A 92 7.10 -7.30 -8.53
C ILE A 92 6.54 -8.70 -8.46
N ILE A 93 7.28 -9.54 -7.74
CA ILE A 93 6.85 -10.86 -7.29
C ILE A 93 6.53 -10.75 -5.79
N LEU A 94 5.29 -11.07 -5.44
CA LEU A 94 4.82 -11.16 -4.06
C LEU A 94 5.01 -12.59 -3.56
N GLU A 95 5.72 -12.72 -2.44
CA GLU A 95 5.95 -13.99 -1.79
C GLU A 95 4.97 -14.20 -0.64
N PHE A 96 4.21 -15.29 -0.71
CA PHE A 96 3.26 -15.71 0.31
C PHE A 96 3.75 -17.00 0.96
N ASN A 97 4.11 -16.90 2.24
CA ASN A 97 4.64 -18.02 3.01
C ASN A 97 3.57 -18.65 3.90
N THR A 98 3.46 -19.97 3.82
CA THR A 98 2.65 -20.81 4.73
C THR A 98 3.57 -21.79 5.46
N LYS A 99 3.02 -22.63 6.35
CA LYS A 99 3.82 -23.69 6.99
C LYS A 99 4.31 -24.75 6.00
N GLU A 100 3.57 -24.97 4.92
CA GLU A 100 3.78 -26.09 3.99
C GLU A 100 4.47 -25.67 2.70
N ARG A 101 4.24 -24.43 2.24
CA ARG A 101 4.77 -23.95 0.97
C ARG A 101 4.99 -22.44 0.93
N THR A 102 5.92 -22.05 0.07
CA THR A 102 6.12 -20.68 -0.40
C THR A 102 5.50 -20.54 -1.78
N THR A 103 4.70 -19.50 -2.00
CA THR A 103 4.08 -19.21 -3.29
C THR A 103 4.50 -17.82 -3.75
N CYS A 104 5.05 -17.73 -4.96
CA CYS A 104 5.50 -16.50 -5.58
C CYS A 104 4.53 -16.10 -6.69
N ILE A 105 3.94 -14.91 -6.61
CA ILE A 105 2.92 -14.44 -7.55
C ILE A 105 3.32 -13.08 -8.10
N ALA A 106 3.42 -12.97 -9.42
CA ALA A 106 3.61 -11.68 -10.08
C ALA A 106 2.34 -10.81 -9.93
N PHE A 107 2.50 -9.51 -9.72
CA PHE A 107 1.36 -8.61 -9.48
C PHE A 107 0.54 -8.32 -10.75
N CYS A 108 1.21 -8.02 -11.86
CA CYS A 108 0.58 -7.66 -13.14
C CYS A 108 1.14 -8.50 -14.28
N SER A 109 0.28 -8.86 -15.23
CA SER A 109 0.66 -9.61 -16.44
C SER A 109 0.82 -8.72 -17.68
N LYS A 110 0.15 -7.56 -17.71
CA LYS A 110 0.22 -6.63 -18.85
C LYS A 110 -0.06 -5.19 -18.42
N LEU A 111 0.67 -4.26 -19.01
CA LEU A 111 0.44 -2.81 -18.93
C LEU A 111 0.43 -2.23 -20.35
N THR A 112 -0.63 -1.52 -20.70
CA THR A 112 -0.71 -0.73 -21.93
C THR A 112 -0.90 0.73 -21.55
N TRP A 113 0.11 1.55 -21.88
CA TRP A 113 0.08 3.00 -21.69
C TRP A 113 -0.12 3.65 -23.05
N GLU A 114 -1.34 4.11 -23.35
CA GLU A 114 -1.64 4.72 -24.64
C GLU A 114 -0.79 5.97 -24.84
N ASN A 115 -0.17 6.17 -26.00
CA ASN A 115 0.70 7.33 -26.19
C ASN A 115 -0.11 8.61 -26.34
N TYR A 116 -1.15 8.59 -27.18
CA TYR A 116 -1.91 9.78 -27.59
C TYR A 116 -3.23 9.98 -26.85
N GLN A 117 -3.67 8.98 -26.07
CA GLN A 117 -4.91 9.06 -25.29
C GLN A 117 -4.60 9.17 -23.79
N ASN A 118 -5.48 9.80 -23.01
CA ASN A 118 -5.38 9.85 -21.55
C ASN A 118 -5.85 8.53 -20.90
N LEU A 119 -5.35 7.39 -21.38
CA LEU A 119 -5.81 6.06 -20.99
C LEU A 119 -4.64 5.13 -20.67
N VAL A 120 -4.82 4.35 -19.61
CA VAL A 120 -3.97 3.23 -19.24
C VAL A 120 -4.85 2.00 -19.01
N GLU A 121 -4.39 0.86 -19.53
CA GLU A 121 -5.01 -0.45 -19.36
C GLU A 121 -4.02 -1.35 -18.63
N LEU A 122 -4.48 -2.03 -17.57
CA LEU A 122 -3.66 -2.94 -16.78
C LEU A 122 -4.40 -4.26 -16.55
N PHE A 123 -3.64 -5.36 -16.63
CA PHE A 123 -4.11 -6.69 -16.25
C PHE A 123 -3.34 -7.19 -15.05
N PHE A 124 -4.07 -7.51 -13.99
CA PHE A 124 -3.60 -8.34 -12.89
C PHE A 124 -3.35 -9.77 -13.36
N THR A 125 -2.46 -10.48 -12.69
CA THR A 125 -2.37 -11.93 -12.87
C THR A 125 -3.61 -12.62 -12.30
N PRO A 126 -4.05 -13.77 -12.83
CA PRO A 126 -5.17 -14.51 -12.26
C PRO A 126 -4.94 -14.85 -10.78
N ASP A 127 -3.71 -15.23 -10.43
CA ASP A 127 -3.36 -15.71 -9.09
C ASP A 127 -3.33 -14.61 -8.02
N ILE A 128 -3.17 -13.34 -8.39
CA ILE A 128 -3.24 -12.24 -7.40
C ILE A 128 -4.69 -11.86 -7.07
N MET A 129 -5.65 -12.13 -7.96
CA MET A 129 -7.05 -11.71 -7.80
C MET A 129 -7.69 -12.15 -6.48
N PRO A 130 -7.51 -13.41 -6.01
CA PRO A 130 -8.02 -13.85 -4.71
C PRO A 130 -7.50 -13.05 -3.53
N TYR A 131 -6.40 -12.30 -3.68
CA TYR A 131 -5.79 -11.49 -2.63
C TYR A 131 -6.20 -10.02 -2.67
N ILE A 132 -6.89 -9.56 -3.74
CA ILE A 132 -7.32 -8.16 -3.92
C ILE A 132 -8.82 -8.01 -4.19
N CYS A 133 -9.56 -9.09 -4.39
CA CYS A 133 -11.02 -9.07 -4.61
C CYS A 133 -11.83 -9.71 -3.49
N GLU A 134 -11.39 -10.85 -2.95
CA GLU A 134 -12.24 -11.67 -2.09
C GLU A 134 -12.44 -11.08 -0.69
N MET A 135 -13.60 -10.50 -0.41
CA MET A 135 -13.91 -9.92 0.91
C MET A 135 -14.24 -10.96 1.99
N LYS A 136 -13.31 -11.86 2.31
CA LYS A 136 -13.40 -12.82 3.43
C LYS A 136 -12.83 -12.23 4.73
N LYS A 137 -12.90 -12.97 5.84
CA LYS A 137 -12.39 -12.60 7.20
C LYS A 137 -10.93 -12.14 7.25
N ASN A 138 -10.13 -12.46 6.23
CA ASN A 138 -8.69 -12.18 6.18
C ASN A 138 -8.32 -10.98 5.29
N PHE A 139 -9.24 -10.05 5.09
CA PHE A 139 -9.02 -8.82 4.34
C PHE A 139 -8.97 -7.60 5.24
N THR A 140 -8.42 -6.52 4.70
CA THR A 140 -8.38 -5.21 5.33
C THR A 140 -8.85 -4.17 4.33
N THR A 141 -9.63 -3.21 4.83
CA THR A 141 -10.12 -2.08 4.04
C THR A 141 -9.70 -0.76 4.66
N TYR A 142 -9.37 0.22 3.81
CA TYR A 142 -9.09 1.59 4.23
C TYR A 142 -9.19 2.57 3.05
N GLN A 143 -9.31 3.86 3.35
CA GLN A 143 -9.40 4.91 2.34
C GLN A 143 -8.02 5.23 1.74
N ILE A 144 -7.90 5.20 0.42
CA ILE A 144 -6.66 5.43 -0.34
C ILE A 144 -6.08 6.84 -0.10
N GLY A 145 -6.95 7.80 0.22
CA GLY A 145 -6.55 9.16 0.59
C GLY A 145 -5.78 9.23 1.92
N MET A 146 -5.87 8.23 2.80
CA MET A 146 -5.11 8.24 4.06
C MET A 146 -3.63 8.01 3.78
N ILE A 147 -3.31 7.02 2.95
CA ILE A 147 -1.92 6.72 2.61
C ILE A 147 -1.32 7.79 1.69
N GLN A 148 -2.13 8.48 0.87
CA GLN A 148 -1.67 9.59 0.04
C GLN A 148 -1.02 10.72 0.87
N LYS A 149 -1.54 10.98 2.08
CA LYS A 149 -1.03 12.01 2.99
C LYS A 149 0.32 11.64 3.61
N ILE A 150 0.64 10.34 3.68
CA ILE A 150 1.86 9.82 4.28
C ILE A 150 3.04 9.96 3.30
N ARG A 151 4.19 10.42 3.79
CA ARG A 151 5.43 10.59 2.99
C ARG A 151 6.39 9.41 3.15
N SER A 152 6.40 8.74 4.30
CA SER A 152 7.25 7.56 4.51
C SER A 152 6.59 6.28 4.00
N ALA A 153 7.33 5.51 3.19
CA ALA A 153 6.91 4.16 2.81
C ALA A 153 6.75 3.27 4.07
N TYR A 154 7.63 3.41 5.06
CA TYR A 154 7.51 2.69 6.33
C TYR A 154 6.24 3.08 7.09
N ALA A 155 5.92 4.37 7.15
CA ALA A 155 4.69 4.82 7.82
C ALA A 155 3.44 4.29 7.11
N THR A 156 3.46 4.22 5.79
CA THR A 156 2.36 3.61 5.02
C THR A 156 2.19 2.14 5.39
N ARG A 157 3.29 1.37 5.42
CA ARG A 157 3.23 -0.06 5.81
C ARG A 157 2.75 -0.26 7.24
N ILE A 158 3.22 0.57 8.18
CA ILE A 158 2.80 0.50 9.59
C ILE A 158 1.33 0.88 9.72
N TYR A 159 0.86 1.90 8.99
CA TYR A 159 -0.56 2.26 8.94
C TYR A 159 -1.42 1.08 8.47
N GLU A 160 -1.09 0.46 7.35
CA GLU A 160 -1.81 -0.71 6.83
C GLU A 160 -1.81 -1.87 7.82
N TYR A 161 -0.66 -2.13 8.45
CA TYR A 161 -0.53 -3.16 9.48
C TYR A 161 -1.44 -2.89 10.69
N CYS A 162 -1.56 -1.63 11.13
CA CYS A 162 -2.48 -1.23 12.19
C CYS A 162 -3.94 -1.36 11.76
N LYS A 163 -4.29 -0.96 10.53
CA LYS A 163 -5.65 -1.13 9.97
C LYS A 163 -6.05 -2.59 9.89
N MET A 164 -5.12 -3.49 9.58
CA MET A 164 -5.35 -4.93 9.61
C MET A 164 -5.74 -5.42 11.01
N HIS A 165 -5.04 -4.98 12.06
CA HIS A 165 -5.39 -5.38 13.43
C HIS A 165 -6.71 -4.78 13.90
N LEU A 166 -6.99 -3.52 13.55
CA LEU A 166 -8.30 -2.90 13.80
C LEU A 166 -9.44 -3.67 13.13
N HIS A 167 -9.27 -4.10 11.87
CA HIS A 167 -10.27 -4.90 11.16
C HIS A 167 -10.52 -6.24 11.88
N LYS A 168 -9.48 -6.81 12.50
CA LYS A 168 -9.59 -8.00 13.36
C LYS A 168 -10.09 -7.73 14.78
N ARG A 169 -10.53 -6.49 15.08
CA ARG A 169 -10.94 -6.06 16.43
C ARG A 169 -9.82 -6.26 17.47
N LYS A 170 -8.58 -5.96 17.10
CA LYS A 170 -7.41 -5.96 17.98
C LYS A 170 -6.84 -4.55 18.10
N TRP A 171 -7.00 -3.95 19.28
CA TRP A 171 -6.49 -2.62 19.59
C TRP A 171 -5.10 -2.65 20.21
N VAL A 172 -4.71 -3.78 20.79
CA VAL A 172 -3.38 -4.02 21.36
C VAL A 172 -2.87 -5.37 20.87
N TRP A 173 -1.62 -5.44 20.45
CA TRP A 173 -0.97 -6.69 20.09
C TRP A 173 0.55 -6.62 20.26
N VAL A 174 1.18 -7.78 20.44
CA VAL A 174 2.63 -7.93 20.51
C VAL A 174 3.14 -8.54 19.22
N GLU A 175 4.23 -7.99 18.69
CA GLU A 175 4.89 -8.49 17.48
C GLU A 175 6.39 -8.75 17.74
N ASN A 176 6.91 -9.80 17.11
CA ASN A 176 8.35 -10.07 17.12
C ASN A 176 9.09 -9.01 16.29
N LEU A 177 10.19 -8.47 16.83
CA LEU A 177 10.93 -7.39 16.18
C LEU A 177 11.50 -7.78 14.81
N ASN A 178 11.99 -9.02 14.67
CA ASN A 178 12.57 -9.49 13.41
C ASN A 178 11.48 -9.69 12.35
N GLU A 179 10.36 -10.30 12.71
CA GLU A 179 9.20 -10.44 11.82
C GLU A 179 8.63 -9.07 11.40
N PHE A 180 8.57 -8.12 12.34
CA PHE A 180 8.13 -6.77 12.03
C PHE A 180 9.09 -6.07 11.05
N LYS A 181 10.41 -6.18 11.28
CA LYS A 181 11.43 -5.66 10.34
C LYS A 181 11.36 -6.33 8.98
N LYS A 182 11.10 -7.64 8.93
CA LYS A 182 10.87 -8.41 7.71
C LYS A 182 9.69 -7.88 6.93
N MET A 183 8.54 -7.74 7.58
CA MET A 183 7.36 -7.17 6.98
C MET A 183 7.66 -5.77 6.42
N LEU A 184 8.41 -4.93 7.13
CA LEU A 184 8.78 -3.61 6.64
C LEU A 184 9.83 -3.59 5.49
N GLY A 185 10.49 -4.71 5.16
CA GLY A 185 11.65 -4.71 4.26
C GLY A 185 12.88 -4.03 4.87
N ALA A 186 13.01 -4.07 6.20
CA ALA A 186 14.04 -3.39 6.98
C ALA A 186 14.95 -4.37 7.76
N GLU A 187 14.95 -5.66 7.44
CA GLU A 187 15.73 -6.70 8.16
C GLU A 187 17.22 -6.37 8.27
N LYS A 188 17.81 -5.95 7.13
CA LYS A 188 19.23 -5.58 7.06
C LYS A 188 19.50 -4.19 7.63
N LYS A 189 18.48 -3.32 7.73
CA LYS A 189 18.63 -1.96 8.24
C LYS A 189 18.72 -1.95 9.76
N TYR A 190 19.77 -1.33 10.29
CA TYR A 190 20.00 -1.22 11.74
C TYR A 190 19.98 -2.60 12.42
N LYS A 191 20.62 -3.60 11.77
CA LYS A 191 20.81 -4.94 12.34
C LYS A 191 21.48 -4.80 13.72
N ASN A 192 20.90 -5.43 14.73
CA ASN A 192 21.32 -5.35 16.14
C ASN A 192 21.30 -3.96 16.80
N ARG A 193 20.87 -2.90 16.10
CA ARG A 193 20.83 -1.52 16.61
C ARG A 193 19.40 -1.03 16.76
N PHE A 194 18.68 -1.55 17.76
CA PHE A 194 17.28 -1.19 17.99
C PHE A 194 17.06 0.31 18.16
N ASN A 195 17.95 1.02 18.88
CA ASN A 195 17.79 2.46 19.10
C ASN A 195 17.76 3.26 17.78
N GLN A 196 18.61 2.88 16.81
CA GLN A 196 18.62 3.53 15.50
C GLN A 196 17.36 3.19 14.70
N PHE A 197 16.94 1.91 14.69
CA PHE A 197 15.65 1.51 14.10
C PHE A 197 14.47 2.29 14.69
N ASN A 198 14.47 2.44 16.02
CA ASN A 198 13.42 3.12 16.76
C ASN A 198 13.32 4.60 16.39
N VAL A 199 14.45 5.31 16.30
CA VAL A 199 14.48 6.74 15.96
C VAL A 199 14.21 6.95 14.46
N ALA A 200 14.84 6.18 13.60
CA ALA A 200 14.78 6.39 12.15
C ALA A 200 13.47 5.90 11.50
N ILE A 201 12.84 4.86 12.07
CA ILE A 201 11.67 4.22 11.48
C ILE A 201 10.46 4.33 12.41
N LEU A 202 10.47 3.71 13.59
CA LEU A 202 9.27 3.62 14.43
C LEU A 202 8.75 4.99 14.86
N LYS A 203 9.56 5.81 15.54
CA LYS A 203 9.15 7.13 16.04
C LYS A 203 8.64 8.01 14.90
N LYS A 204 9.45 8.20 13.84
CA LYS A 204 9.08 9.02 12.69
C LYS A 204 7.77 8.55 12.04
N SER A 205 7.62 7.25 11.87
CA SER A 205 6.42 6.68 11.24
C SER A 205 5.18 6.85 12.10
N VAL A 206 5.27 6.58 13.40
CA VAL A 206 4.16 6.74 14.33
C VAL A 206 3.74 8.20 14.47
N THR A 207 4.69 9.13 14.56
CA THR A 207 4.40 10.57 14.53
C THR A 207 3.65 10.95 13.26
N GLU A 208 4.15 10.54 12.09
CA GLU A 208 3.50 10.86 10.81
C GLU A 208 2.09 10.27 10.70
N ILE A 209 1.88 9.02 11.16
CA ILE A 209 0.56 8.38 11.16
C ILE A 209 -0.42 9.17 12.04
N ASN A 210 0.00 9.54 13.25
CA ASN A 210 -0.84 10.24 14.22
C ASN A 210 -1.23 11.65 13.74
N GLU A 211 -0.36 12.30 12.96
CA GLU A 211 -0.61 13.64 12.41
C GLU A 211 -1.53 13.63 11.18
N LYS A 212 -1.50 12.56 10.38
CA LYS A 212 -2.03 12.60 9.00
C LYS A 212 -3.17 11.63 8.71
N THR A 213 -3.49 10.73 9.62
CA THR A 213 -4.42 9.61 9.33
C THR A 213 -5.60 9.55 10.30
N ASP A 214 -6.53 8.62 10.02
CA ASP A 214 -7.73 8.34 10.81
C ASP A 214 -7.47 7.55 12.09
N ILE A 215 -6.22 7.19 12.39
CA ILE A 215 -5.84 6.39 13.56
C ILE A 215 -4.74 7.08 14.38
N ALA A 216 -4.71 6.75 15.66
CA ALA A 216 -3.61 7.08 16.57
C ALA A 216 -2.93 5.78 17.04
N VAL A 217 -1.62 5.73 16.91
CA VAL A 217 -0.76 4.60 17.21
C VAL A 217 0.22 5.00 18.32
N SER A 218 0.47 4.08 19.24
CA SER A 218 1.60 4.12 20.17
C SER A 218 2.21 2.74 20.29
N TYR A 219 3.40 2.65 20.89
CA TYR A 219 4.06 1.37 21.08
C TYR A 219 4.92 1.35 22.34
N LYS A 220 5.08 0.16 22.91
CA LYS A 220 6.00 -0.15 24.01
C LYS A 220 7.04 -1.17 23.56
N LYS A 221 8.23 -1.05 24.12
CA LYS A 221 9.35 -1.95 23.86
C LYS A 221 9.30 -3.06 24.90
N LEU A 222 9.21 -4.31 24.47
CA LEU A 222 9.26 -5.45 25.37
C LEU A 222 10.67 -6.05 25.32
N ARG A 223 11.23 -6.27 26.50
CA ARG A 223 12.58 -6.79 26.66
C ARG A 223 12.55 -8.28 26.97
N ASN A 224 13.60 -8.95 26.52
CA ASN A 224 13.96 -10.30 26.92
C ASN A 224 15.43 -10.27 27.33
N GLY A 225 15.66 -10.28 28.65
CA GLY A 225 16.95 -9.93 29.24
C GLY A 225 17.39 -8.52 28.85
N LYS A 226 18.62 -8.40 28.32
CA LYS A 226 19.20 -7.11 27.89
C LYS A 226 18.65 -6.60 26.56
N ASN A 227 18.07 -7.49 25.73
CA ASN A 227 17.67 -7.20 24.36
C ASN A 227 16.19 -6.82 24.26
N ILE A 228 15.86 -5.98 23.29
CA ILE A 228 14.47 -5.72 22.89
C ILE A 228 14.15 -6.68 21.75
N ASP A 229 13.27 -7.63 22.00
CA ASP A 229 12.91 -8.69 21.04
C ASP A 229 11.49 -8.53 20.49
N ARG A 230 10.64 -7.75 21.17
CA ARG A 230 9.23 -7.58 20.85
C ARG A 230 8.78 -6.12 20.97
N ILE A 231 7.76 -5.78 20.20
CA ILE A 231 7.09 -4.47 20.26
C ILE A 231 5.61 -4.72 20.52
N GLU A 232 5.07 -4.08 21.54
CA GLU A 232 3.63 -4.00 21.76
C GLU A 232 3.10 -2.74 21.09
N PHE A 233 2.15 -2.87 20.17
CA PHE A 233 1.46 -1.75 19.56
C PHE A 233 0.10 -1.54 20.22
N THR A 234 -0.30 -0.28 20.36
CA THR A 234 -1.65 0.13 20.70
C THR A 234 -2.17 1.04 19.60
N VAL A 235 -3.37 0.76 19.10
CA VAL A 235 -4.05 1.57 18.09
C VAL A 235 -5.45 1.95 18.56
N LYS A 236 -5.85 3.19 18.26
CA LYS A 236 -7.21 3.68 18.47
C LYS A 236 -7.63 4.55 17.30
N LYS A 237 -8.94 4.79 17.16
CA LYS A 237 -9.45 5.79 16.20
C LYS A 237 -8.92 7.17 16.61
N SER A 238 -8.47 7.97 15.66
CA SER A 238 -8.05 9.34 15.94
C SER A 238 -9.28 10.20 16.23
N LEU A 239 -9.29 10.88 17.37
CA LEU A 239 -10.36 11.82 17.75
C LEU A 239 -10.23 13.17 17.02
N ASN A 240 -9.02 13.50 16.55
CA ASN A 240 -8.72 14.77 15.88
C ASN A 240 -8.89 14.69 14.34
N TYR A 241 -9.25 13.52 13.81
CA TYR A 241 -9.45 13.34 12.38
C TYR A 241 -10.86 13.78 11.98
N ILE A 242 -10.96 14.93 11.33
CA ILE A 242 -12.18 15.39 10.67
C ILE A 242 -12.10 14.93 9.20
N PRO A 243 -13.00 14.04 8.72
CA PRO A 243 -13.07 13.75 7.29
C PRO A 243 -13.40 15.04 6.55
N LYS A 244 -12.49 15.46 5.67
CA LYS A 244 -12.78 16.50 4.67
C LYS A 244 -13.55 15.89 3.52
#